data_AF-A0A2E4P1W8-F1
#
_entry.id   AF-A0A2E4P1W8-F1
#
_cell.length_a   1.000
_cell.length_b   1.000
_cell.length_c   1.000
_cell.angle_alpha   90.00
_cell.angle_beta   90.00
_cell.angle_gamma   90.00
#
_symmetry.space_group_name_H-M   'P 1'
#
loop_
_entity.id
_entity.type
_entity.pdbx_description
1 polymer ?
#
loop_
_entity_poly.entity_id
_entity_poly.type
_entity_poly.pdbx_seq_one_letter_code
_entity_poly.pdbx_strand_id
1 'polypeptide(L)'
;MIDPIFSTAAALALSVILASAASHKLRKPHWFRRQVNEYQLTPPLLTSAIALALPVTELLAATGLLWETSRPYAASLALALVAAYALAIGINLLRGRHDMDCGCSGPAMRQPLHPILLLRNGFLGVLALGALIPAFERTTSVHDNFIMIAAGTVAILLYTAADLWLVYRPLLLKLSGDK
;
A
#
# COMPACT_ATOMS: atom_id res chain seq x y z
N MET A 1 -19.32 -3.41 -13.67
CA MET A 1 -19.56 -1.97 -13.38
C MET A 1 -19.87 -1.84 -11.90
N ILE A 2 -19.33 -0.83 -11.23
CA ILE A 2 -19.44 -0.61 -9.78
C ILE A 2 -20.07 0.76 -9.52
N ASP A 3 -20.73 0.94 -8.37
CA ASP A 3 -21.22 2.27 -7.99
C ASP A 3 -20.03 3.25 -7.89
N PRO A 4 -20.14 4.47 -8.46
CA PRO A 4 -19.07 5.45 -8.41
C PRO A 4 -18.58 5.67 -6.98
N ILE A 5 -19.45 5.63 -5.97
CA ILE A 5 -19.07 5.87 -4.57
C ILE A 5 -17.94 4.95 -4.12
N PHE A 6 -18.04 3.64 -4.40
CA PHE A 6 -17.02 2.68 -4.01
C PHE A 6 -15.74 2.83 -4.83
N SER A 7 -15.87 3.10 -6.14
CA SER A 7 -14.71 3.28 -7.01
C SER A 7 -13.88 4.52 -6.61
N THR A 8 -14.53 5.67 -6.38
CA THR A 8 -13.86 6.90 -5.97
C THR A 8 -13.32 6.79 -4.55
N ALA A 9 -14.06 6.19 -3.61
CA ALA A 9 -13.57 5.98 -2.24
C ALA A 9 -12.33 5.08 -2.22
N ALA A 10 -12.33 3.99 -3.00
CA ALA A 10 -11.17 3.11 -3.14
C ALA A 10 -9.97 3.83 -3.77
N ALA A 11 -10.19 4.63 -4.83
CA ALA A 11 -9.15 5.42 -5.47
C ALA A 11 -8.54 6.47 -4.52
N LEU A 12 -9.37 7.17 -3.74
CA LEU A 12 -8.92 8.15 -2.74
C LEU A 12 -8.10 7.48 -1.64
N ALA A 13 -8.60 6.38 -1.07
CA ALA A 13 -7.88 5.65 -0.03
C ALA A 13 -6.53 5.15 -0.54
N LEU A 14 -6.52 4.51 -1.71
CA LEU A 14 -5.30 3.97 -2.30
C LEU A 14 -4.30 5.08 -2.68
N SER A 15 -4.77 6.22 -3.19
CA SER A 15 -3.95 7.39 -3.48
C SER A 15 -3.22 7.90 -2.24
N VAL A 16 -3.95 8.12 -1.13
CA VAL A 16 -3.35 8.59 0.13
C VAL A 16 -2.35 7.58 0.68
N ILE A 17 -2.69 6.29 0.64
CA ILE A 17 -1.81 5.22 1.13
C ILE A 17 -0.52 5.16 0.31
N LEU A 18 -0.60 5.15 -1.02
CA LEU A 18 0.58 5.12 -1.91
C LEU A 18 1.42 6.40 -1.78
N ALA A 19 0.78 7.57 -1.70
CA ALA A 19 1.48 8.83 -1.48
C ALA A 19 2.22 8.86 -0.13
N SER A 20 1.61 8.31 0.92
CA SER A 20 2.26 8.19 2.23
C SER A 20 3.47 7.25 2.17
N ALA A 21 3.33 6.08 1.55
CA ALA A 21 4.41 5.10 1.38
C ALA A 21 5.58 5.69 0.57
N ALA A 22 5.30 6.35 -0.56
CA ALA A 22 6.29 7.03 -1.38
C ALA A 22 7.02 8.11 -0.58
N SER A 23 6.27 8.93 0.18
CA SER A 23 6.83 9.99 1.02
C SER A 23 7.80 9.46 2.07
N HIS A 24 7.46 8.33 2.72
CA HIS A 24 8.35 7.71 3.70
C HIS A 24 9.66 7.20 3.08
N LYS A 25 9.59 6.65 1.86
CA LYS A 25 10.75 6.14 1.13
C LYS A 25 11.66 7.25 0.61
N LEU A 26 11.07 8.33 0.10
CA LEU A 26 11.81 9.51 -0.37
C LEU A 26 12.48 10.29 0.75
N ARG A 27 11.90 10.31 1.96
CA ARG A 27 12.51 10.97 3.13
C ARG A 27 13.77 10.26 3.65
N LYS A 28 13.88 8.93 3.48
CA LYS A 28 15.05 8.14 3.90
C LYS A 28 15.49 7.14 2.81
N PRO A 29 16.02 7.61 1.68
CA PRO A 29 16.32 6.77 0.52
C PRO A 29 17.42 5.73 0.80
N HIS A 30 18.41 6.07 1.62
CA HIS A 30 19.47 5.12 2.01
C HIS A 30 18.93 3.93 2.79
N TRP A 31 17.95 4.15 3.67
CA TRP A 31 17.31 3.09 4.43
C TRP A 31 16.49 2.17 3.50
N PHE A 32 15.70 2.76 2.59
CA PHE A 32 14.91 1.99 1.64
C PHE A 32 15.79 1.18 0.67
N ARG A 33 16.89 1.76 0.19
CA ARG A 33 17.86 1.03 -0.65
C ARG A 33 18.47 -0.17 0.08
N ARG A 34 18.79 -0.03 1.37
CA ARG A 34 19.29 -1.15 2.18
C ARG A 34 18.23 -2.24 2.30
N GLN A 35 16.98 -1.86 2.53
CA GLN A 35 15.86 -2.80 2.59
C GLN A 35 15.68 -3.55 1.27
N VAL A 36 15.64 -2.87 0.12
CA VAL A 36 15.56 -3.52 -1.20
C VAL A 36 16.72 -4.50 -1.41
N ASN A 37 17.92 -4.15 -0.96
CA ASN A 37 19.07 -5.05 -1.01
C ASN A 37 18.91 -6.29 -0.13
N GLU A 38 18.34 -6.13 1.07
CA GLU A 38 18.08 -7.22 2.03
C GLU A 38 17.07 -8.25 1.49
N TYR A 39 16.14 -7.83 0.61
CA TYR A 39 15.22 -8.77 -0.05
C TYR A 39 15.94 -9.79 -0.95
N GLN A 40 17.16 -9.50 -1.42
CA GLN A 40 17.95 -10.38 -2.31
C GLN A 40 17.16 -10.89 -3.52
N LEU A 41 16.28 -10.04 -4.07
CA LEU A 41 15.50 -10.34 -5.27
C LEU A 41 16.07 -9.63 -6.51
N THR A 42 16.95 -8.64 -6.32
CA THR A 42 17.47 -7.78 -7.38
C THR A 42 18.99 -7.82 -7.39
N PRO A 43 19.63 -7.80 -8.57
CA PRO A 43 21.09 -7.75 -8.64
C PRO A 43 21.60 -6.42 -8.06
N PRO A 44 22.79 -6.40 -7.41
CA PRO A 44 23.30 -5.21 -6.72
C PRO A 44 23.39 -3.95 -7.59
N LEU A 45 23.61 -4.12 -8.90
CA LEU A 45 23.66 -3.03 -9.86
C LEU A 45 22.30 -2.33 -10.04
N LEU A 46 21.20 -3.07 -9.98
CA LEU A 46 19.84 -2.55 -10.18
C LEU A 46 19.19 -2.06 -8.87
N THR A 47 19.70 -2.47 -7.71
CA THR A 47 19.14 -2.11 -6.39
C THR A 47 18.95 -0.59 -6.23
N SER A 48 19.90 0.22 -6.67
CA SER A 48 19.81 1.69 -6.58
C SER A 48 18.70 2.25 -7.47
N ALA A 49 18.60 1.74 -8.70
CA ALA A 49 17.59 2.18 -9.66
C ALA A 49 16.19 1.79 -9.19
N ILE A 50 16.01 0.56 -8.70
CA ILE A 50 14.73 0.06 -8.19
C ILE A 50 14.31 0.81 -6.92
N ALA A 51 15.25 1.08 -6.01
CA ALA A 51 14.98 1.84 -4.79
C ALA A 51 14.49 3.27 -5.07
N LEU A 52 14.85 3.86 -6.22
CA LEU A 52 14.32 5.16 -6.66
C LEU A 52 13.06 5.02 -7.52
N ALA A 53 12.99 4.02 -8.39
CA ALA A 53 11.87 3.81 -9.29
C ALA A 53 10.58 3.45 -8.54
N LEU A 54 10.67 2.64 -7.47
CA LEU A 54 9.51 2.25 -6.66
C LEU A 54 8.75 3.45 -6.06
N PRO A 55 9.38 4.37 -5.29
CA PRO A 55 8.65 5.52 -4.75
C PRO A 55 8.13 6.47 -5.83
N VAL A 56 8.84 6.60 -6.96
CA VAL A 56 8.37 7.41 -8.09
C VAL A 56 7.12 6.80 -8.72
N THR A 57 7.12 5.49 -8.98
CA THR A 57 5.96 4.78 -9.53
C THR A 57 4.78 4.76 -8.56
N GLU A 58 5.02 4.66 -7.26
CA GLU A 58 3.99 4.83 -6.22
C GLU A 58 3.37 6.22 -6.26
N LEU A 59 4.17 7.26 -6.41
CA LEU A 59 3.68 8.63 -6.49
C LEU A 59 2.90 8.89 -7.78
N LEU A 60 3.34 8.34 -8.92
CA LEU A 60 2.62 8.40 -10.19
C LEU A 60 1.28 7.67 -10.13
N ALA A 61 1.22 6.50 -9.50
CA ALA A 61 -0.03 5.80 -9.26
C ALA A 61 -0.94 6.62 -8.34
N ALA A 62 -0.39 7.20 -7.26
CA ALA A 62 -1.16 8.01 -6.32
C ALA A 62 -1.79 9.24 -6.98
N THR A 63 -1.02 10.00 -7.76
CA THR A 63 -1.54 11.18 -8.46
C THR A 63 -2.49 10.77 -9.58
N GLY A 64 -2.16 9.75 -10.37
CA GLY A 64 -3.00 9.29 -11.48
C GLY A 64 -4.38 8.75 -11.05
N LEU A 65 -4.53 8.26 -9.81
CA LEU A 65 -5.82 7.81 -9.27
C LEU A 65 -6.82 8.95 -9.03
N LEU A 66 -6.33 10.20 -8.86
CA LEU A 66 -7.16 11.36 -8.57
C LEU A 66 -7.95 11.85 -9.79
N TRP A 67 -7.44 11.62 -11.00
CA TRP A 67 -8.12 12.00 -12.24
C TRP A 67 -8.85 10.80 -12.86
N GLU A 68 -10.12 10.98 -13.21
CA GLU A 68 -10.96 9.92 -13.80
C GLU A 68 -10.37 9.37 -15.11
N THR A 69 -9.82 10.23 -15.96
CA THR A 69 -9.22 9.84 -17.25
C THR A 69 -8.00 8.93 -17.09
N SER A 70 -7.16 9.17 -16.07
CA SER A 70 -5.95 8.38 -15.80
C SER A 70 -6.19 7.24 -14.81
N ARG A 71 -7.33 7.22 -14.12
CA ARG A 71 -7.66 6.24 -13.08
C ARG A 71 -7.45 4.78 -13.49
N PRO A 72 -7.88 4.29 -14.67
CA PRO A 72 -7.66 2.88 -15.03
C PRO A 72 -6.17 2.53 -15.20
N TYR A 73 -5.39 3.44 -15.78
CA TYR A 73 -3.94 3.27 -15.92
C TYR A 73 -3.23 3.32 -14.56
N ALA A 74 -3.63 4.25 -13.69
CA ALA A 74 -3.07 4.38 -12.35
C ALA A 74 -3.46 3.21 -11.44
N ALA A 75 -4.70 2.73 -11.53
CA ALA A 75 -5.19 1.58 -10.77
C ALA A 75 -4.50 0.27 -11.20
N SER A 76 -4.26 0.07 -12.50
CA SER A 76 -3.49 -1.08 -13.00
C SER A 76 -2.03 -1.02 -12.54
N LEU A 77 -1.40 0.16 -12.57
CA LEU A 77 -0.06 0.36 -12.01
C LEU A 77 -0.03 0.08 -10.51
N ALA A 78 -1.01 0.59 -9.75
CA ALA A 78 -1.12 0.33 -8.31
C ALA A 78 -1.30 -1.16 -8.00
N LEU A 79 -2.14 -1.87 -8.77
CA LEU A 79 -2.35 -3.30 -8.63
C LEU A 79 -1.04 -4.08 -8.90
N ALA A 80 -0.30 -3.70 -9.95
CA ALA A 80 0.98 -4.30 -10.28
C ALA A 80 2.03 -4.07 -9.16
N LEU A 81 2.08 -2.86 -8.59
CA LEU A 81 2.95 -2.54 -7.46
C LEU A 81 2.61 -3.37 -6.23
N VAL A 82 1.33 -3.42 -5.84
CA VAL A 82 0.86 -4.20 -4.69
C VAL A 82 1.13 -5.69 -4.89
N ALA A 83 0.92 -6.22 -6.10
CA ALA A 83 1.25 -7.60 -6.44
C ALA A 83 2.76 -7.87 -6.35
N ALA A 84 3.60 -6.95 -6.84
CA ALA A 84 5.05 -7.06 -6.73
C ALA A 84 5.52 -7.08 -5.28
N TYR A 85 4.96 -6.21 -4.41
CA TYR A 85 5.22 -6.25 -2.97
C TYR A 85 4.76 -7.56 -2.33
N ALA A 86 3.55 -8.02 -2.64
CA ALA A 86 3.02 -9.28 -2.12
C ALA A 86 3.89 -10.48 -2.51
N LEU A 87 4.33 -10.54 -3.78
CA LEU A 87 5.26 -11.58 -4.26
C LEU A 87 6.61 -11.48 -3.55
N ALA A 88 7.18 -10.28 -3.43
CA ALA A 88 8.45 -10.08 -2.76
C ALA A 88 8.40 -10.53 -1.29
N ILE A 89 7.31 -10.21 -0.59
CA ILE A 89 7.04 -10.67 0.79
C ILE A 89 6.88 -12.20 0.81
N GLY A 90 6.04 -12.76 -0.06
CA GLY A 90 5.76 -14.19 -0.13
C GLY A 90 7.02 -15.02 -0.37
N ILE A 91 7.89 -14.61 -1.30
CA ILE A 91 9.17 -15.29 -1.56
C ILE A 91 10.07 -15.25 -0.31
N ASN A 92 10.11 -14.12 0.41
CA ASN A 92 10.93 -14.00 1.61
C ASN A 92 10.38 -14.82 2.79
N LEU A 93 9.06 -14.88 2.95
CA LEU A 93 8.39 -15.77 3.92
C LEU A 93 8.69 -17.24 3.62
N LEU A 94 8.61 -17.66 2.35
CA LEU A 94 8.97 -19.03 1.93
C LEU A 94 10.44 -19.36 2.17
N ARG A 95 11.33 -18.36 2.16
CA ARG A 95 12.75 -18.50 2.53
C ARG A 95 13.00 -18.46 4.04
N GLY A 96 11.95 -18.37 4.86
CA GLY A 96 12.04 -18.29 6.32
C GLY A 96 12.59 -16.96 6.84
N ARG A 97 12.60 -15.90 6.02
CA ARG A 97 13.17 -14.60 6.37
C ARG A 97 12.09 -13.67 6.91
N HIS A 98 11.96 -13.64 8.23
CA HIS A 98 10.94 -12.87 8.93
C HIS A 98 11.45 -11.54 9.52
N ASP A 99 12.76 -11.32 9.56
CA ASP A 99 13.35 -10.11 10.20
C ASP A 99 13.41 -8.87 9.31
N MET A 100 12.74 -8.93 8.15
CA MET A 100 12.72 -7.84 7.17
C MET A 100 11.47 -6.98 7.34
N ASP A 101 11.55 -5.74 6.89
CA ASP A 101 10.41 -4.81 6.87
C ASP A 101 9.70 -4.80 5.51
N CYS A 102 8.38 -4.58 5.50
CA CYS A 102 7.59 -4.37 4.27
C CYS A 102 7.87 -3.01 3.59
N GLY A 103 8.35 -2.01 4.35
CA GLY A 103 8.71 -0.69 3.82
C GLY A 103 7.53 0.25 3.53
N CYS A 104 6.30 -0.24 3.49
CA CYS A 104 5.08 0.56 3.28
C CYS A 104 4.76 1.50 4.45
N SER A 105 5.13 1.14 5.69
CA SER A 105 4.84 1.89 6.92
C SER A 105 5.98 2.84 7.34
N GLY A 106 7.06 2.85 6.57
CA GLY A 106 8.20 3.74 6.77
C GLY A 106 9.21 3.28 7.84
N PRO A 107 10.35 3.99 7.94
CA PRO A 107 11.53 3.56 8.70
C PRO A 107 11.39 3.64 10.23
N ALA A 108 10.35 4.31 10.75
CA ALA A 108 10.12 4.43 12.19
C ALA A 108 9.33 3.24 12.76
N MET A 109 8.70 2.43 11.91
CA MET A 109 7.86 1.30 12.29
C MET A 109 8.49 0.03 11.73
N ARG A 110 9.41 -0.57 12.50
CA ARG A 110 9.96 -1.89 12.18
C ARG A 110 8.91 -2.97 12.47
N GLN A 111 8.32 -3.53 11.43
CA GLN A 111 7.41 -4.67 11.44
C GLN A 111 8.14 -5.90 10.86
N PRO A 112 8.43 -6.94 11.66
CA PRO A 112 8.89 -8.19 11.10
C PRO A 112 7.88 -8.74 10.09
N LEU A 113 8.40 -9.34 9.02
CA LEU A 113 7.62 -9.94 7.94
C LEU A 113 6.72 -11.05 8.51
N HIS A 114 5.41 -10.80 8.54
CA HIS A 114 4.40 -11.73 9.03
C HIS A 114 3.39 -12.04 7.92
N PRO A 115 2.82 -13.26 7.83
CA PRO A 115 1.83 -13.61 6.80
C PRO A 115 0.63 -12.67 6.70
N ILE A 116 0.29 -11.98 7.79
CA ILE A 116 -0.77 -10.96 7.82
C ILE A 116 -0.50 -9.75 6.90
N LEU A 117 0.76 -9.51 6.51
CA LEU A 117 1.11 -8.53 5.49
C LEU A 117 0.59 -8.92 4.10
N LEU A 118 0.44 -10.21 3.80
CA LEU A 118 -0.21 -10.67 2.58
C LEU A 118 -1.70 -10.33 2.59
N LEU A 119 -2.36 -10.43 3.75
CA LEU A 119 -3.75 -10.00 3.90
C LEU A 119 -3.90 -8.49 3.68
N ARG A 120 -3.01 -7.67 4.27
CA ARG A 120 -2.95 -6.22 4.04
C ARG A 120 -2.79 -5.88 2.56
N ASN A 121 -1.82 -6.51 1.88
CA ASN A 121 -1.61 -6.29 0.44
C ASN A 121 -2.79 -6.81 -0.39
N GLY A 122 -3.42 -7.92 0.02
CA GLY A 122 -4.66 -8.40 -0.59
C GLY A 122 -5.78 -7.37 -0.53
N PHE A 123 -5.99 -6.74 0.63
CA PHE A 123 -6.95 -5.65 0.78
C PHE A 123 -6.64 -4.45 -0.13
N LEU A 124 -5.38 -4.02 -0.21
CA LEU A 124 -4.97 -2.97 -1.14
C LEU A 124 -5.20 -3.38 -2.61
N GLY A 125 -5.01 -4.66 -2.94
CA GLY A 125 -5.32 -5.21 -4.26
C GLY A 125 -6.81 -5.15 -4.57
N VAL A 126 -7.68 -5.44 -3.61
CA VAL A 126 -9.14 -5.29 -3.76
C VAL A 126 -9.53 -3.83 -3.99
N LEU A 127 -8.92 -2.88 -3.26
CA LEU A 127 -9.15 -1.46 -3.51
C LEU A 127 -8.68 -1.04 -4.91
N ALA A 128 -7.52 -1.53 -5.37
CA ALA A 128 -7.03 -1.27 -6.71
C ALA A 128 -7.97 -1.83 -7.79
N LEU A 129 -8.51 -3.04 -7.59
CA LEU A 129 -9.53 -3.61 -8.47
C LEU A 129 -10.82 -2.78 -8.47
N GLY A 130 -11.29 -2.32 -7.32
CA GLY A 130 -12.47 -1.45 -7.20
C GLY A 130 -12.29 -0.11 -7.94
N ALA A 131 -11.08 0.45 -7.91
CA ALA A 131 -10.73 1.66 -8.65
C ALA A 131 -10.55 1.42 -10.16
N LEU A 132 -10.23 0.19 -10.57
CA LEU A 132 -10.03 -0.21 -11.97
C LEU A 132 -11.36 -0.50 -12.70
N ILE A 133 -12.37 -1.00 -11.99
CA ILE A 133 -13.66 -1.36 -12.60
C ILE A 133 -14.39 -0.07 -13.02
N PRO A 134 -14.90 -0.01 -14.27
CA PRO A 134 -15.68 1.14 -14.75
C PRO A 134 -16.88 1.42 -13.83
N ALA A 135 -17.03 2.67 -13.43
CA ALA A 135 -18.17 3.13 -12.65
C ALA A 135 -19.40 3.33 -13.54
N PHE A 136 -20.59 3.20 -12.96
CA PHE A 136 -21.82 3.61 -13.64
C PHE A 136 -21.84 5.12 -13.88
N GLU A 137 -22.28 5.54 -15.06
CA GLU A 137 -22.59 6.95 -15.33
C GLU A 137 -23.85 7.33 -14.54
N ARG A 138 -23.63 7.97 -13.40
CA ARG A 138 -24.68 8.45 -12.50
C ARG A 138 -24.38 9.90 -12.17
N THR A 139 -25.39 10.75 -12.22
CA THR A 139 -25.29 12.13 -11.74
C THR A 139 -25.03 12.11 -10.23
N THR A 140 -23.81 12.45 -9.84
CA THR A 140 -23.39 12.50 -8.44
C THR A 140 -23.91 13.77 -7.79
N SER A 141 -24.66 13.61 -6.70
CA SER A 141 -25.08 14.73 -5.85
C SER A 141 -23.93 15.18 -4.93
N VAL A 142 -24.03 16.38 -4.35
CA VAL A 142 -23.10 16.85 -3.31
C VAL A 142 -23.05 15.89 -2.11
N HIS A 143 -24.18 15.25 -1.77
CA HIS A 143 -24.23 14.22 -0.74
C HIS A 143 -23.39 12.99 -1.09
N ASP A 144 -23.39 12.58 -2.37
CA ASP A 144 -22.60 11.43 -2.83
C ASP A 144 -21.10 11.72 -2.69
N ASN A 145 -20.67 12.97 -2.99
CA ASN A 145 -19.28 13.40 -2.81
C ASN A 145 -18.85 13.35 -1.34
N PHE A 146 -19.72 13.78 -0.42
CA PHE A 146 -19.44 13.68 1.01
C PHE A 146 -19.27 12.22 1.45
N ILE A 147 -20.15 11.33 0.98
CA ILE A 147 -20.09 9.89 1.29
C ILE A 147 -18.79 9.27 0.74
N MET A 148 -18.38 9.63 -0.49
CA MET A 148 -17.12 9.16 -1.08
C MET A 148 -15.90 9.53 -0.23
N ILE A 149 -15.81 10.79 0.20
CA ILE A 149 -14.69 11.29 1.03
C ILE A 149 -14.71 10.61 2.41
N ALA A 150 -15.89 10.50 3.03
CA ALA A 150 -16.05 9.85 4.32
C ALA A 150 -15.66 8.37 4.24
N ALA A 151 -16.15 7.64 3.24
CA ALA A 151 -15.81 6.23 3.03
C ALA A 151 -14.31 6.02 2.76
N GLY A 152 -13.69 6.87 1.93
CA GLY A 152 -12.25 6.85 1.70
C GLY A 152 -11.46 7.11 2.99
N THR A 153 -11.90 8.08 3.79
CA THR A 153 -11.27 8.41 5.08
C THR A 153 -11.39 7.27 6.07
N VAL A 154 -12.57 6.65 6.19
CA VAL A 154 -12.77 5.46 7.04
C VAL A 154 -11.85 4.31 6.59
N ALA A 155 -11.73 4.06 5.29
CA ALA A 155 -10.82 3.04 4.77
C ALA A 155 -9.35 3.33 5.14
N ILE A 156 -8.92 4.60 5.06
CA ILE A 156 -7.58 5.03 5.49
C ILE A 156 -7.40 4.81 7.01
N LEU A 157 -8.39 5.19 7.83
CA LEU A 157 -8.32 5.01 9.29
C LEU A 157 -8.28 3.53 9.69
N LEU A 158 -9.06 2.68 9.03
CA LEU A 158 -9.02 1.24 9.26
C LEU A 158 -7.66 0.66 8.89
N TYR A 159 -7.10 1.11 7.75
CA TYR A 159 -5.77 0.70 7.32
C TYR A 159 -4.68 1.12 8.30
N THR A 160 -4.68 2.38 8.76
CA THR A 160 -3.67 2.87 9.71
C THR A 160 -3.83 2.22 11.09
N ALA A 161 -5.06 1.99 11.55
CA ALA A 161 -5.32 1.27 12.79
C ALA A 161 -4.82 -0.18 12.73
N ALA A 162 -5.09 -0.89 11.62
CA ALA A 162 -4.57 -2.23 11.39
C ALA A 162 -3.04 -2.24 11.35
N ASP A 163 -2.43 -1.27 10.67
CA ASP A 163 -0.98 -1.16 10.57
C ASP A 163 -0.32 -0.89 11.93
N LEU A 164 -0.87 0.04 12.73
CA LEU A 164 -0.42 0.32 14.09
C LEU A 164 -0.53 -0.91 14.99
N TRP A 165 -1.65 -1.64 14.89
CA TRP A 165 -1.82 -2.88 15.66
C TRP A 165 -0.75 -3.91 15.33
N LEU A 166 -0.38 -4.06 14.05
CA LEU A 166 0.71 -4.95 13.63
C LEU A 166 2.07 -4.52 14.18
N VAL A 167 2.36 -3.21 14.23
CA VAL A 167 3.59 -2.68 14.84
C VAL A 167 3.66 -3.01 16.33
N TYR A 168 2.57 -2.79 17.07
CA TYR A 168 2.55 -2.92 18.53
C TYR A 168 2.21 -4.33 19.03
N ARG A 169 1.78 -5.24 18.17
CA ARG A 169 1.47 -6.64 18.51
C ARG A 169 2.53 -7.32 19.41
N PRO A 170 3.84 -7.30 19.11
CA PRO A 170 4.83 -7.96 19.97
C PRO A 170 4.96 -7.31 21.35
N LEU A 171 4.70 -6.00 21.47
CA LEU A 171 4.70 -5.31 22.76
C LEU A 171 3.46 -5.67 23.57
N LEU A 172 2.29 -5.74 22.91
CA LEU A 172 1.03 -6.14 23.54
C LEU A 172 1.09 -7.56 24.09
N LEU A 173 1.68 -8.51 23.34
CA LEU A 173 1.86 -9.89 23.81
C LEU A 173 2.76 -9.99 25.05
N LYS A 174 3.85 -9.19 25.09
CA LYS A 174 4.71 -9.09 26.28
C LYS A 174 3.97 -8.55 27.50
N LEU A 175 3.05 -7.60 27.29
CA LEU A 175 2.24 -7.01 28.37
C LEU A 175 1.10 -7.94 28.82
N SER A 176 0.56 -8.78 27.92
CA SER A 176 -0.51 -9.73 28.26
C SER A 176 0.00 -11.00 28.95
N GLY A 177 1.32 -11.16 29.11
CA GLY A 177 1.91 -12.29 29.84
C GLY A 177 1.97 -13.61 29.06
N ASP A 178 1.54 -13.62 27.79
CA ASP A 178 1.69 -14.77 26.90
C ASP A 178 3.13 -14.79 26.37
N LYS A 179 3.89 -15.81 26.77
CA LYS A 179 5.25 -16.09 26.29
C LYS A 179 5.23 -16.89 25.00
#